data_AF-A0A0W1KQD0-F1
#
_entry.id   AF-A0A0W1KQD0-F1
#
_cell.length_a   1.000
_cell.length_b   1.000
_cell.length_c   1.000
_cell.angle_alpha   90.00
_cell.angle_beta   90.00
_cell.angle_gamma   90.00
#
_symmetry.space_group_name_H-M   'P 1'
#
loop_
_entity.id
_entity.type
_entity.pdbx_description
1 polymer ?
#
loop_
_entity_poly.entity_id
_entity_poly.type
_entity_poly.pdbx_seq_one_letter_code
_entity_poly.pdbx_strand_id
1 'polypeptide(L)'
;MQAITIKSTTATIQKGAIKADGKFTLTDSDVTFTAFNTQFGLGPYTFSRREIVKVSKCLGTGAGIFPLTQDAIEIVLKDNSHYQFIVSNPLEWINLLNRV
;
A
#
# COMPACT_ATOMS: atom_id res chain seq x y z
N MET A 1 22.22 -5.66 8.63
CA MET A 1 21.91 -6.57 7.51
C MET A 1 21.15 -5.76 6.48
N GLN A 2 21.50 -5.83 5.19
CA GLN A 2 20.72 -5.16 4.14
C GLN A 2 19.39 -5.88 3.98
N ALA A 3 18.27 -5.15 4.03
CA ALA A 3 16.95 -5.72 3.82
C ALA A 3 16.83 -6.23 2.38
N ILE A 4 16.39 -7.49 2.21
CA ILE A 4 16.29 -8.12 0.90
C ILE A 4 14.97 -7.72 0.27
N THR A 5 15.01 -7.06 -0.89
CA THR A 5 13.79 -6.73 -1.64
C THR A 5 13.17 -8.00 -2.22
N ILE A 6 11.95 -8.31 -1.81
CA ILE A 6 11.17 -9.44 -2.32
C ILE A 6 10.41 -9.02 -3.58
N LYS A 7 9.76 -7.86 -3.53
CA LYS A 7 8.95 -7.34 -4.64
C LYS A 7 8.87 -5.83 -4.60
N SER A 8 8.75 -5.20 -5.77
CA SER A 8 8.50 -3.76 -5.88
C SER A 8 7.62 -3.45 -7.08
N THR A 9 6.74 -2.46 -6.96
CA THR A 9 5.87 -1.96 -8.04
C THR A 9 5.71 -0.45 -7.95
N THR A 10 5.35 0.18 -9.06
CA THR A 10 4.72 1.50 -8.99
C THR A 10 3.33 1.33 -8.38
N ALA A 11 2.95 2.25 -7.50
CA ALA A 11 1.68 2.25 -6.80
C ALA A 11 1.20 3.68 -6.58
N THR A 12 -0.09 3.84 -6.31
CA THR A 12 -0.68 5.12 -5.90
C THR A 12 -1.23 4.96 -4.50
N ILE A 13 -0.78 5.77 -3.53
CA ILE A 13 -1.47 5.86 -2.24
C ILE A 13 -2.68 6.76 -2.37
N GLN A 14 -3.78 6.41 -1.69
CA GLN A 14 -4.99 7.21 -1.60
C GLN A 14 -5.38 7.48 -0.15
N LYS A 15 -5.74 8.72 0.16
CA LYS A 15 -6.32 9.13 1.44
C LYS A 15 -7.43 10.16 1.18
N GLY A 16 -8.67 9.71 1.21
CA GLY A 16 -9.82 10.53 0.77
C GLY A 16 -9.67 10.93 -0.70
N ALA A 17 -9.80 12.23 -1.00
CA ALA A 17 -9.64 12.75 -2.35
C ALA A 17 -8.17 12.93 -2.79
N ILE A 18 -7.21 12.79 -1.87
CA ILE A 18 -5.80 13.06 -2.14
C ILE A 18 -5.11 11.75 -2.57
N LYS A 19 -4.30 11.83 -3.62
CA LYS A 19 -3.53 10.71 -4.17
C LYS A 19 -2.09 11.13 -4.44
N ALA A 20 -1.18 10.17 -4.34
CA ALA A 20 0.22 10.34 -4.75
C ALA A 20 0.77 9.05 -5.35
N ASP A 21 1.43 9.17 -6.50
CA ASP A 21 2.14 8.05 -7.12
C ASP A 21 3.52 7.87 -6.50
N GLY A 22 3.97 6.62 -6.42
CA GLY A 22 5.23 6.28 -5.81
C GLY A 22 5.66 4.84 -6.03
N LYS A 23 6.72 4.48 -5.34
CA LYS A 23 7.30 3.13 -5.35
C LYS A 23 6.86 2.39 -4.09
N PHE A 24 6.12 1.30 -4.27
CA PHE A 24 5.73 0.38 -3.19
C PHE A 24 6.64 -0.84 -3.19
N THR A 25 7.30 -1.11 -2.08
CA THR A 25 8.33 -2.14 -1.98
C THR A 25 8.10 -2.99 -0.73
N LEU A 26 8.19 -4.30 -0.93
CA LEU A 26 8.18 -5.31 0.13
C LEU A 26 9.59 -5.88 0.28
N THR A 27 10.10 -5.83 1.51
CA THR A 27 11.32 -6.54 1.91
C THR A 27 10.98 -7.74 2.79
N ASP A 28 11.99 -8.47 3.25
CA ASP A 28 11.80 -9.54 4.23
C ASP A 28 11.17 -9.04 5.54
N SER A 29 11.51 -7.83 5.97
CA SER A 29 11.11 -7.25 7.26
C SER A 29 10.00 -6.20 7.19
N ASP A 30 9.93 -5.43 6.10
CA ASP A 30 9.18 -4.17 6.05
C ASP A 30 8.41 -4.01 4.73
N VAL A 31 7.43 -3.12 4.78
CA VAL A 31 6.75 -2.56 3.62
C VAL A 31 7.05 -1.07 3.58
N THR A 32 7.48 -0.58 2.43
CA THR A 32 7.79 0.83 2.21
C THR A 32 7.02 1.39 1.03
N PHE A 33 6.60 2.65 1.17
CA PHE A 33 6.07 3.45 0.08
C PHE A 33 6.81 4.78 0.02
N THR A 34 7.40 5.09 -1.13
CA THR A 34 8.07 6.37 -1.36
C THR A 34 7.37 7.09 -2.51
N ALA A 35 6.69 8.19 -2.21
CA ALA A 35 6.05 9.03 -3.21
C ALA A 35 7.09 9.65 -4.16
N PHE A 36 6.79 9.70 -5.45
CA PHE A 36 7.62 10.40 -6.44
C PHE A 36 7.55 11.92 -6.28
N ASN A 37 6.43 12.40 -5.73
CA ASN A 37 6.22 13.78 -5.35
C ASN A 37 5.75 13.83 -3.89
N THR A 38 6.45 14.60 -3.07
CA THR A 38 6.18 14.72 -1.62
C THR A 38 5.09 15.76 -1.30
N GLN A 39 4.49 16.38 -2.32
CA GLN A 39 3.34 17.26 -2.15
C GLN A 39 2.21 16.52 -1.40
N PHE A 40 1.54 17.24 -0.49
CA PHE A 40 0.44 16.74 0.34
C PHE A 40 0.79 15.70 1.43
N GLY A 41 2.07 15.42 1.67
CA GLY A 41 2.52 14.63 2.84
C GLY A 41 2.08 13.16 2.82
N LEU A 42 1.84 12.59 1.62
CA LEU A 42 1.43 11.20 1.43
C LEU A 42 2.62 10.22 1.35
N GLY A 43 3.58 10.40 2.25
CA GLY A 43 4.76 9.55 2.37
C GLY A 43 6.07 10.35 2.49
N PRO A 44 7.21 9.66 2.68
CA PRO A 44 7.35 8.20 2.66
C PRO A 44 6.70 7.52 3.88
N TYR A 45 6.26 6.28 3.68
CA TYR A 45 5.76 5.40 4.75
C TYR A 45 6.64 4.16 4.84
N THR A 46 6.94 3.75 6.06
CA THR A 46 7.60 2.48 6.37
C THR A 46 6.88 1.86 7.56
N PHE A 47 6.46 0.61 7.42
CA PHE A 47 5.91 -0.17 8.52
C PHE A 47 6.41 -1.60 8.48
N SER A 48 6.67 -2.16 9.66
CA SER A 48 7.10 -3.54 9.78
C SER A 48 5.98 -4.48 9.37
N ARG A 49 6.34 -5.57 8.67
CA ARG A 49 5.36 -6.61 8.31
C ARG A 49 4.68 -7.21 9.55
N ARG A 50 5.37 -7.23 10.70
CA ARG A 50 4.82 -7.72 11.97
C ARG A 50 3.72 -6.84 12.55
N GLU A 51 3.61 -5.60 12.10
CA GLU A 51 2.57 -4.66 12.52
C GLU A 51 1.31 -4.78 11.67
N ILE A 52 1.38 -5.48 10.53
CA ILE A 52 0.23 -5.70 9.66
C ILE A 52 -0.70 -6.74 10.30
N VAL A 53 -1.95 -6.36 10.56
CA VAL A 53 -2.97 -7.28 11.10
C VAL A 53 -3.95 -7.76 10.05
N LYS A 54 -4.08 -7.01 8.94
CA LYS A 54 -4.98 -7.36 7.85
C LYS A 54 -4.50 -6.74 6.53
N VAL A 55 -4.54 -7.53 5.48
CA VAL A 55 -4.45 -7.04 4.09
C VAL A 55 -5.61 -7.58 3.29
N SER A 56 -6.36 -6.70 2.65
CA SER A 56 -7.53 -7.08 1.86
C SER A 56 -7.66 -6.24 0.59
N LYS A 57 -8.33 -6.80 -0.41
CA LYS A 57 -8.72 -6.03 -1.59
C LYS A 57 -9.74 -4.96 -1.18
N CYS A 58 -9.59 -3.75 -1.69
CA CYS A 58 -10.54 -2.66 -1.46
C CYS A 58 -10.88 -1.98 -2.79
N LEU A 59 -11.98 -1.24 -2.81
CA LEU A 59 -12.36 -0.42 -3.95
C LEU A 59 -11.66 0.93 -3.83
N GLY A 60 -10.97 1.37 -4.89
CA GLY A 60 -10.47 2.75 -4.95
C GLY A 60 -11.63 3.72 -4.79
N THR A 61 -11.63 4.57 -3.76
CA THR A 61 -12.72 5.52 -3.55
C THR A 61 -12.60 6.64 -4.60
N GLY A 62 -13.48 6.62 -5.60
CA GLY A 62 -13.77 7.75 -6.46
C GLY A 62 -14.87 8.61 -5.83
N ALA A 63 -14.90 9.91 -6.12
CA ALA A 63 -15.94 10.84 -5.66
C ALA A 63 -17.32 10.63 -6.34
N GLY A 64 -17.73 9.38 -6.55
CA GLY A 64 -18.96 9.01 -7.26
C GLY A 64 -19.18 7.51 -7.22
N ILE A 65 -20.43 7.13 -7.42
CA ILE A 65 -21.09 5.81 -7.32
C ILE A 65 -20.48 4.66 -8.17
N PHE A 66 -19.28 4.84 -8.73
CA PHE A 66 -18.55 3.85 -9.54
C PHE A 66 -17.12 3.64 -9.00
N PRO A 67 -16.72 2.40 -8.66
CA PRO A 67 -15.33 2.11 -8.31
C PRO A 67 -14.45 2.31 -9.54
N LEU A 68 -13.59 3.33 -9.51
CA LEU A 68 -12.76 3.68 -10.67
C LEU A 68 -11.62 2.68 -10.90
N THR A 69 -11.20 1.95 -9.85
CA THR A 69 -10.10 0.98 -9.93
C THR A 69 -10.40 -0.24 -9.05
N GLN A 70 -10.40 -1.42 -9.66
CA GLN A 70 -10.52 -2.71 -8.97
C GLN A 70 -9.17 -3.20 -8.42
N ASP A 71 -8.12 -2.38 -8.47
CA ASP A 71 -6.75 -2.79 -8.21
C ASP A 71 -6.16 -2.12 -6.97
N ALA A 72 -6.96 -1.97 -5.91
CA ALA A 72 -6.49 -1.45 -4.63
C ALA A 72 -6.41 -2.53 -3.55
N ILE A 73 -5.42 -2.38 -2.67
CA ILE A 73 -5.29 -3.11 -1.42
C ILE A 73 -5.40 -2.13 -0.25
N GLU A 74 -6.00 -2.59 0.84
CA GLU A 74 -5.97 -1.93 2.14
C GLU A 74 -5.07 -2.74 3.08
N ILE A 75 -4.18 -2.03 3.77
CA ILE A 75 -3.32 -2.54 4.83
C ILE A 75 -3.77 -1.89 6.14
N VAL A 76 -4.11 -2.72 7.12
CA VAL A 76 -4.46 -2.29 8.48
C VAL A 76 -3.33 -2.72 9.41
N LEU A 77 -2.85 -1.77 10.20
CA LEU A 77 -1.81 -1.99 11.22
C LEU A 77 -2.42 -2.21 12.61
N LYS A 78 -1.62 -2.71 13.56
CA LYS A 78 -2.03 -2.95 14.96
C LYS A 78 -2.56 -1.72 15.69
N ASP A 79 -2.04 -0.54 15.34
CA ASP A 79 -2.48 0.75 15.88
C ASP A 79 -3.80 1.24 15.26
N ASN A 80 -4.44 0.41 14.43
CA ASN A 80 -5.64 0.74 13.67
C ASN A 80 -5.41 1.84 12.62
N SER A 81 -4.17 2.03 12.16
CA SER A 81 -3.88 2.85 10.99
C SER A 81 -4.26 2.10 9.71
N HIS A 82 -4.90 2.81 8.78
CA HIS A 82 -5.34 2.27 7.49
C HIS A 82 -4.58 2.95 6.35
N TYR A 83 -4.03 2.13 5.46
CA TYR A 83 -3.34 2.59 4.26
C TYR A 83 -3.92 1.90 3.03
N GLN A 84 -4.23 2.68 2.01
CA GLN A 84 -4.81 2.17 0.79
C GLN A 84 -3.89 2.48 -0.39
N PHE A 85 -3.54 1.43 -1.12
CA PHE A 85 -2.63 1.51 -2.26
C PHE A 85 -3.27 0.89 -3.49
N ILE A 86 -3.30 1.62 -4.60
CA ILE A 86 -3.58 1.07 -5.93
C ILE A 86 -2.28 0.44 -6.43
N VAL A 87 -2.30 -0.86 -6.71
CA VAL A 87 -1.13 -1.66 -7.11
C VAL A 87 -1.51 -2.61 -8.25
N SER A 88 -0.57 -2.85 -9.17
CA SER A 88 -0.72 -3.92 -10.15
C SER A 88 -0.76 -5.29 -9.45
N ASN A 89 -1.68 -6.16 -9.88
CA ASN A 89 -1.84 -7.53 -9.39
C ASN A 89 -2.09 -7.60 -7.86
N PRO A 90 -3.18 -7.00 -7.35
CA PRO A 90 -3.43 -6.87 -5.90
C PRO A 90 -3.49 -8.20 -5.15
N LEU A 91 -4.00 -9.27 -5.78
CA LEU A 91 -4.06 -10.60 -5.18
C LEU A 91 -2.68 -11.17 -4.85
N GLU A 92 -1.68 -10.91 -5.70
CA GLU A 92 -0.33 -11.38 -5.46
C GLU A 92 0.30 -10.66 -4.26
N TRP A 93 0.06 -9.36 -4.13
CA TRP A 93 0.48 -8.57 -2.98
C TRP A 93 -0.18 -9.05 -1.69
N ILE A 94 -1.50 -9.29 -1.71
CA ILE A 94 -2.23 -9.85 -0.56
C ILE A 94 -1.63 -11.20 -0.14
N ASN A 95 -1.35 -12.08 -1.10
CA ASN A 95 -0.76 -13.39 -0.82
C ASN A 95 0.65 -13.29 -0.23
N LEU A 96 1.48 -12.36 -0.72
CA LEU A 96 2.82 -12.12 -0.18
C LEU A 96 2.77 -11.51 1.23
N LEU A 97 1.88 -10.55 1.43
CA LEU A 97 1.76 -9.82 2.69
C LEU A 97 1.05 -10.64 3.79
N ASN A 98 0.25 -11.65 3.46
CA ASN A 98 -0.34 -12.56 4.44
C ASN A 98 0.60 -13.71 4.87
N ARG A 99 1.75 -13.89 4.21
CA ARG A 99 2.78 -14.86 4.62
C ARG A 99 3.67 -14.31 5.76
N VAL A 100 3.08 -13.60 6.72
CA VAL A 100 3.79 -13.08 7.90
C VAL A 100 3.89 -14.15 8.96
#